data_AF-A0A8C2QHR6-F1
#
_entry.id   AF-A0A8C2QHR6-F1
#
_cell.length_a   1.000
_cell.length_b   1.000
_cell.length_c   1.000
_cell.angle_alpha   90.00
_cell.angle_beta   90.00
_cell.angle_gamma   90.00
#
_symmetry.space_group_name_H-M   'P 1'
#
loop_
_entity.id
_entity.type
_entity.pdbx_description
1 polymer ?
#
loop_
_entity_poly.entity_id
_entity_poly.type
_entity_poly.pdbx_seq_one_letter_code
_entity_poly.pdbx_strand_id
1 'polypeptide(L)'
;MDDQGCPRCKTTKYRNPSLKLMVNVCGHTLCESCVDLLFVRGAGNCPECGTPLRKSNFRVQLFEDPTVDKEVEIRKKVLKIYNKREEDFPSLREYNDFLEEVEEIVFNLTNNVDLENTKKKMEIYQKENKDVIQKNKLKLTREQEELEEALEVERQESEQRRLFLQKEEELQQILKRKNKQAFLDELESSDLPVALLLAQHKDRSTQLEMQLEKPRSTKPVTFSTGIKMVPTRVPTIYLIAFLLGPSWL
;
A
#
# COMPACT_ATOMS: atom_id res chain seq x y z
N MET A 1 3.60 -12.61 -25.52
CA MET A 1 3.40 -13.01 -24.12
C MET A 1 3.59 -14.51 -24.09
N ASP A 2 4.79 -14.97 -23.76
CA ASP A 2 5.06 -16.40 -23.67
C ASP A 2 4.37 -16.90 -22.40
N ASP A 3 3.43 -17.82 -22.59
CA ASP A 3 2.54 -18.33 -21.56
C ASP A 3 3.34 -18.98 -20.42
N GLN A 4 3.49 -18.25 -19.32
CA GLN A 4 4.07 -18.80 -18.11
C GLN A 4 3.23 -19.96 -17.59
N GLY A 5 3.87 -21.12 -17.56
CA GLY A 5 3.24 -22.37 -17.18
C GLY A 5 4.13 -23.18 -16.25
N CYS A 6 3.53 -24.09 -15.51
CA CYS A 6 4.29 -24.96 -14.63
C CYS A 6 5.11 -25.98 -15.45
N PRO A 7 6.42 -26.12 -15.21
CA PRO A 7 7.27 -27.04 -15.96
C PRO A 7 6.91 -28.52 -15.76
N ARG A 8 6.23 -28.86 -14.65
CA ARG A 8 5.80 -30.23 -14.33
C ARG A 8 4.50 -30.64 -15.02
N CYS A 9 3.43 -29.86 -14.88
CA CYS A 9 2.12 -30.20 -15.43
C CYS A 9 1.82 -29.53 -16.77
N LYS A 10 2.68 -28.59 -17.22
CA LYS A 10 2.52 -27.80 -18.45
C LYS A 10 1.20 -27.00 -18.51
N THR A 11 0.52 -26.85 -17.38
CA THR A 11 -0.66 -25.99 -17.26
C THR A 11 -0.20 -24.53 -17.25
N THR A 12 -0.82 -23.72 -18.09
CA THR A 12 -0.59 -22.28 -18.21
C THR A 12 -1.71 -21.50 -17.54
N LYS A 13 -1.48 -20.22 -17.23
CA LYS A 13 -2.53 -19.32 -16.73
C LYS A 13 -3.70 -19.18 -17.72
N TYR A 14 -3.45 -19.33 -19.03
CA TYR A 14 -4.51 -19.33 -20.04
C TYR A 14 -5.51 -20.48 -19.86
N ARG A 15 -5.03 -21.69 -19.58
CA ARG A 15 -5.90 -22.86 -19.38
C ARG A 15 -6.61 -22.85 -18.04
N ASN A 16 -5.98 -22.30 -17.01
CA ASN A 16 -6.57 -22.17 -15.69
C ASN A 16 -6.27 -20.77 -15.12
N PRO A 17 -7.24 -19.82 -15.19
CA PRO A 17 -7.05 -18.46 -14.68
C PRO A 17 -6.78 -18.41 -13.16
N SER A 18 -7.19 -19.44 -12.42
CA SER A 18 -6.97 -19.54 -10.97
C SER A 18 -5.62 -20.16 -10.59
N LEU A 19 -4.78 -20.49 -11.59
CA LEU A 19 -3.48 -21.11 -11.38
C LEU A 19 -2.52 -20.17 -10.64
N LYS A 20 -2.19 -20.54 -9.41
CA LYS A 20 -1.15 -19.88 -8.63
C LYS A 20 0.20 -20.53 -8.92
N LEU A 21 1.11 -19.76 -9.51
CA LEU A 21 2.51 -20.14 -9.63
C LEU A 21 3.24 -19.75 -8.34
N MET A 22 4.16 -20.60 -7.93
CA MET A 22 5.01 -20.42 -6.76
C MET A 22 6.48 -20.48 -7.17
N VAL A 23 7.30 -19.61 -6.58
CA VAL A 23 8.75 -19.56 -6.77
C VAL A 23 9.42 -20.17 -5.54
N ASN A 24 10.46 -20.96 -5.77
CA ASN A 24 11.30 -21.54 -4.71
C ASN A 24 12.55 -20.69 -4.44
N VAL A 25 13.42 -21.16 -3.55
CA VAL A 25 14.69 -20.47 -3.21
C VAL A 25 15.72 -20.44 -4.35
N CYS A 26 15.63 -21.33 -5.33
CA CYS A 26 16.53 -21.34 -6.47
C CYS A 26 16.05 -20.44 -7.63
N GLY A 27 14.81 -19.94 -7.59
CA GLY A 27 14.24 -19.10 -8.65
C GLY A 27 13.49 -19.88 -9.74
N HIS A 28 13.11 -21.14 -9.49
CA HIS A 28 12.31 -21.93 -10.42
C HIS A 28 10.84 -21.94 -10.01
N THR A 29 9.95 -21.96 -11.01
CA THR A 29 8.50 -21.84 -10.81
C THR A 29 7.80 -23.20 -10.84
N LEU A 30 6.81 -23.39 -9.96
CA LEU A 30 5.95 -24.57 -9.89
C LEU A 30 4.54 -24.12 -9.54
N CYS A 31 3.48 -24.74 -10.07
CA CYS A 31 2.13 -24.43 -9.60
C CYS A 31 1.86 -25.03 -8.22
N GLU A 32 0.93 -24.43 -7.48
CA GLU A 32 0.50 -24.88 -6.14
C GLU A 32 0.23 -26.39 -6.08
N SER A 33 -0.53 -26.94 -7.03
CA SER A 33 -0.83 -28.37 -7.08
C SER A 33 0.42 -29.25 -7.30
N CYS A 34 1.39 -28.79 -8.09
CA CYS A 34 2.65 -29.52 -8.29
C CYS A 34 3.57 -29.41 -7.07
N VAL A 35 3.52 -28.31 -6.32
CA VAL A 35 4.22 -28.18 -5.03
C VAL A 35 3.66 -29.19 -4.03
N ASP A 36 2.34 -29.29 -3.90
CA ASP A 36 1.72 -30.25 -2.99
C ASP A 36 2.08 -31.69 -3.36
N LEU A 37 1.98 -32.05 -4.65
CA LEU A 37 2.35 -33.38 -5.14
C LEU A 37 3.83 -33.72 -4.88
N LEU A 38 4.73 -32.72 -5.00
CA LEU A 38 6.16 -32.90 -4.75
C LEU A 38 6.43 -33.34 -3.31
N PHE A 39 5.69 -32.79 -2.34
CA PHE A 39 5.89 -33.09 -0.91
C PHE A 39 5.13 -34.30 -0.38
N VAL A 40 4.13 -34.83 -1.11
CA VAL A 40 3.52 -36.14 -0.76
C VAL A 40 4.57 -37.26 -0.72
N ARG A 41 5.62 -37.16 -1.55
CA ARG A 41 6.73 -38.13 -1.61
C ARG A 41 7.79 -37.96 -0.51
N GLY A 42 7.61 -37.02 0.43
CA GLY A 42 8.45 -36.85 1.62
C GLY A 42 9.62 -35.87 1.44
N ALA A 43 10.41 -35.98 0.37
CA ALA A 43 11.50 -35.04 0.07
C ALA A 43 11.34 -34.46 -1.34
N GLY A 44 11.22 -33.13 -1.40
CA GLY A 44 11.07 -32.40 -2.65
C GLY A 44 12.39 -31.77 -3.07
N ASN A 45 13.03 -32.31 -4.11
CA ASN A 45 14.13 -31.62 -4.80
C ASN A 45 13.55 -30.73 -5.89
N CYS A 46 14.21 -29.61 -6.16
CA CYS A 46 13.88 -28.79 -7.33
C CYS A 46 13.99 -29.65 -8.60
N PRO A 47 12.97 -29.67 -9.47
CA PRO A 47 13.01 -30.47 -10.71
C PRO A 47 14.02 -29.96 -11.74
N GLU A 48 14.49 -28.71 -11.63
CA GLU A 48 15.41 -28.10 -12.58
C GLU A 48 16.87 -28.16 -12.10
N CYS A 49 17.15 -27.78 -10.86
CA CYS A 49 18.52 -27.72 -10.33
C CYS A 49 18.83 -28.73 -9.22
N GLY A 50 17.88 -29.59 -8.82
CA GLY A 50 18.10 -30.63 -7.81
C GLY A 50 18.28 -30.13 -6.37
N THR A 51 18.24 -28.83 -6.10
CA THR A 51 18.37 -28.27 -4.75
C THR A 51 17.32 -28.86 -3.80
N PRO A 52 17.68 -29.30 -2.59
CA PRO A 52 16.71 -29.79 -1.61
C PRO A 52 15.81 -28.65 -1.15
N LEU A 53 14.49 -28.81 -1.30
CA LEU A 53 13.48 -27.81 -0.95
C LEU A 53 12.63 -28.25 0.24
N ARG A 54 12.10 -27.27 0.97
CA ARG A 54 11.07 -27.46 2.00
C ARG A 54 9.79 -26.77 1.55
N LYS A 55 8.62 -27.26 1.99
CA LYS A 55 7.33 -26.65 1.61
C LYS A 55 7.24 -25.17 2.00
N SER A 56 7.83 -24.79 3.14
CA SER A 56 7.95 -23.41 3.61
C SER A 56 8.79 -22.49 2.72
N ASN A 57 9.61 -23.05 1.82
CA ASN A 57 10.51 -22.30 0.95
C ASN A 57 9.83 -21.90 -0.38
N PHE A 58 8.58 -22.34 -0.59
CA PHE A 58 7.76 -21.93 -1.71
C PHE A 58 6.92 -20.71 -1.32
N ARG A 59 6.78 -19.78 -2.26
CA ARG A 59 6.04 -18.53 -2.09
C ARG A 59 5.35 -18.20 -3.40
N VAL A 60 4.21 -17.50 -3.32
CA VAL A 60 3.45 -17.10 -4.50
C VAL A 60 4.31 -16.17 -5.36
N GLN A 61 4.36 -16.44 -6.65
CA GLN A 61 5.04 -15.62 -7.64
C GLN A 61 4.30 -14.30 -7.80
N LEU A 62 4.99 -13.18 -7.59
CA LEU A 62 4.41 -11.85 -7.72
C LEU A 62 4.77 -11.21 -9.07
N PHE A 63 5.95 -11.53 -9.59
CA PHE A 63 6.45 -10.97 -10.85
C PHE A 63 6.35 -12.00 -11.97
N GLU A 64 6.30 -11.52 -13.21
CA GLU A 64 6.41 -12.44 -14.35
C GLU A 64 7.79 -13.10 -14.31
N ASP A 65 8.88 -12.35 -14.21
CA ASP A 65 10.20 -12.98 -14.15
C ASP A 65 10.50 -13.60 -12.75
N PRO A 66 10.72 -14.93 -12.64
CA PRO A 66 11.05 -15.55 -11.38
C PRO A 66 12.45 -15.19 -10.85
N THR A 67 13.33 -14.66 -11.70
CA THR A 67 14.62 -14.13 -11.26
C THR A 67 14.45 -12.86 -10.43
N VAL A 68 13.49 -12.00 -10.78
CA VAL A 68 13.13 -10.81 -10.01
C VAL A 68 12.56 -11.20 -8.64
N ASP A 69 11.69 -12.21 -8.58
CA ASP A 69 11.20 -12.75 -7.31
C ASP A 69 12.34 -13.31 -6.43
N LYS A 70 13.34 -13.96 -7.04
CA LYS A 70 14.54 -14.45 -6.33
C LYS A 70 15.38 -13.29 -5.80
N GLU A 71 15.64 -12.28 -6.62
CA GLU A 71 16.43 -11.10 -6.27
C GLU A 71 15.76 -10.31 -5.13
N VAL A 72 14.45 -10.02 -5.25
CA VAL A 72 13.68 -9.29 -4.24
C VAL A 72 13.75 -9.98 -2.87
N GLU A 73 13.66 -11.31 -2.85
CA GLU A 73 13.82 -12.06 -1.61
C GLU A 73 15.24 -11.94 -1.04
N ILE A 74 16.26 -12.10 -1.88
CA ILE A 74 17.66 -12.02 -1.46
C ILE A 74 17.92 -10.61 -0.91
N ARG A 75 17.50 -9.56 -1.61
CA ARG A 75 17.62 -8.17 -1.17
C ARG A 75 16.96 -7.94 0.19
N LYS A 76 15.74 -8.47 0.41
CA LYS A 76 15.08 -8.40 1.73
C LYS A 76 15.90 -9.05 2.85
N LYS A 77 16.56 -10.18 2.57
CA LYS A 77 17.42 -10.86 3.55
C LYS A 77 18.71 -10.09 3.82
N VAL A 78 19.34 -9.57 2.78
CA VAL A 78 20.58 -8.78 2.89
C VAL A 78 20.30 -7.49 3.65
N LEU A 79 19.26 -6.71 3.28
CA LEU A 79 18.90 -5.45 3.95
C LEU A 79 18.49 -5.63 5.41
N LYS A 80 18.05 -6.83 5.81
CA LYS A 80 17.77 -7.15 7.22
C LYS A 80 19.05 -7.19 8.07
N ILE A 81 20.19 -7.50 7.46
CA ILE A 81 21.51 -7.54 8.08
C ILE A 81 22.25 -6.21 7.83
N TYR A 82 22.22 -5.70 6.60
CA TYR A 82 22.85 -4.46 6.17
C TYR A 82 21.87 -3.28 6.34
N ASN A 83 21.53 -2.97 7.59
CA ASN A 83 20.52 -1.96 7.94
C ASN A 83 21.11 -0.64 8.46
N LYS A 84 22.32 -0.28 8.04
CA LYS A 84 22.91 1.04 8.33
C LYS A 84 22.26 2.10 7.45
N ARG A 85 22.01 3.28 8.00
CA ARG A 85 21.41 4.42 7.30
C ARG A 85 22.47 5.46 6.98
N GLU A 86 22.14 6.41 6.11
CA GLU A 86 23.00 7.56 5.80
C GLU A 86 23.49 8.28 7.07
N GLU A 87 22.63 8.39 8.10
CA GLU A 87 22.96 8.98 9.41
C GLU A 87 24.06 8.23 10.20
N ASP A 88 24.31 6.96 9.87
CA ASP A 88 25.33 6.15 10.54
C ASP A 88 26.73 6.34 9.91
N PHE A 89 26.84 7.09 8.80
CA PHE A 89 28.09 7.33 8.08
C PHE A 89 28.57 8.78 8.22
N PRO A 90 29.89 9.02 8.25
CA PRO A 90 30.44 10.38 8.35
C PRO A 90 30.40 11.13 7.00
N SER A 91 30.28 10.42 5.88
CA SER A 91 30.25 11.01 4.54
C SER A 91 29.27 10.28 3.62
N LEU A 92 28.68 11.04 2.68
CA LEU A 92 27.79 10.48 1.65
C LEU A 92 28.51 9.48 0.74
N ARG A 93 29.82 9.66 0.53
CA ARG A 93 30.62 8.75 -0.28
C ARG A 93 30.70 7.36 0.35
N GLU A 94 31.00 7.27 1.64
CA GLU A 94 31.04 6.00 2.36
C GLU A 94 29.69 5.30 2.39
N TYR A 95 28.59 6.07 2.49
CA TYR A 95 27.25 5.51 2.40
C TYR A 95 26.97 4.92 1.01
N ASN A 96 27.35 5.61 -0.06
CA ASN A 96 27.18 5.10 -1.43
C ASN A 96 28.06 3.88 -1.70
N ASP A 97 29.32 3.88 -1.23
CA ASP A 97 30.21 2.73 -1.34
C ASP A 97 29.61 1.52 -0.59
N PHE A 98 29.01 1.74 0.58
CA PHE A 98 28.28 0.70 1.32
C PHE A 98 27.04 0.17 0.57
N LEU A 99 26.28 1.04 -0.12
CA LEU A 99 25.15 0.61 -0.94
C LEU A 99 25.60 -0.24 -2.14
N GLU A 100 26.73 0.14 -2.77
CA GLU A 100 27.32 -0.64 -3.86
C GLU A 100 27.77 -2.04 -3.36
N GLU A 101 28.41 -2.12 -2.18
CA GLU A 101 28.76 -3.42 -1.57
C GLU A 101 27.52 -4.29 -1.31
N VAL A 102 26.40 -3.69 -0.89
CA VAL A 102 25.14 -4.41 -0.71
C VAL A 102 24.62 -4.95 -2.04
N GLU A 103 24.68 -4.17 -3.12
CA GLU A 103 24.26 -4.63 -4.45
C GLU A 103 25.19 -5.72 -5.01
N GLU A 104 26.50 -5.64 -4.77
CA GLU A 104 27.44 -6.70 -5.13
C GLU A 104 27.07 -8.03 -4.44
N ILE A 105 26.74 -7.99 -3.14
CA ILE A 105 26.28 -9.16 -2.38
C ILE A 105 24.98 -9.71 -2.95
N VAL A 106 24.00 -8.85 -3.27
CA VAL A 106 22.72 -9.27 -3.85
C VAL A 106 22.92 -9.90 -5.22
N PHE A 107 23.76 -9.30 -6.07
CA PHE A 107 24.08 -9.82 -7.40
C PHE A 107 24.76 -11.19 -7.33
N ASN A 108 25.77 -11.34 -6.47
CA ASN A 108 26.49 -12.60 -6.26
C ASN A 108 25.54 -13.72 -5.79
N LEU A 109 24.68 -13.44 -4.82
CA LEU A 109 23.68 -14.40 -4.32
C LEU A 109 22.60 -14.74 -5.35
N THR A 110 22.19 -13.78 -6.18
CA THR A 110 21.15 -13.97 -7.20
C THR A 110 21.67 -14.84 -8.34
N ASN A 111 22.90 -14.60 -8.80
CA ASN A 111 23.51 -15.32 -9.92
C ASN A 111 24.27 -16.59 -9.50
N ASN A 112 24.31 -16.90 -8.20
CA ASN A 112 25.07 -18.01 -7.63
C ASN A 112 26.59 -17.91 -7.90
N VAL A 113 27.10 -16.68 -8.00
CA VAL A 113 28.54 -16.39 -8.13
C VAL A 113 29.11 -16.20 -6.73
N ASP A 114 30.23 -16.87 -6.45
CA ASP A 114 30.97 -16.74 -5.19
C ASP A 114 30.12 -16.86 -3.90
N LEU A 115 29.21 -17.84 -3.87
CA LEU A 115 28.23 -18.01 -2.79
C LEU A 115 28.87 -18.20 -1.42
N GLU A 116 29.97 -18.95 -1.36
CA GLU A 116 30.61 -19.34 -0.10
C GLU A 116 31.28 -18.13 0.56
N ASN A 117 32.07 -17.37 -0.20
CA ASN A 117 32.72 -16.16 0.32
C ASN A 117 31.67 -15.08 0.64
N THR A 118 30.66 -14.90 -0.22
CA THR A 118 29.59 -13.93 0.03
C THR A 118 28.84 -14.23 1.34
N LYS A 119 28.45 -15.50 1.56
CA LYS A 119 27.81 -15.91 2.81
C LYS A 119 28.71 -15.71 4.02
N LYS A 120 29.99 -16.07 3.90
CA LYS A 120 30.98 -15.89 4.97
C LYS A 120 31.19 -14.42 5.33
N LYS A 121 31.26 -13.52 4.33
CA LYS A 121 31.31 -12.07 4.53
C LYS A 121 30.07 -11.58 5.30
N MET A 122 28.87 -12.03 4.89
CA MET A 122 27.63 -11.67 5.59
C MET A 122 27.60 -12.18 7.04
N GLU A 123 28.06 -13.39 7.31
CA GLU A 123 28.12 -13.96 8.67
C GLU A 123 29.10 -13.19 9.57
N ILE A 124 30.28 -12.84 9.06
CA ILE A 124 31.26 -12.03 9.78
C ILE A 124 30.65 -10.66 10.09
N TYR A 125 30.09 -9.99 9.08
CA TYR A 125 29.46 -8.68 9.25
C TYR A 125 28.32 -8.72 10.29
N GLN A 126 27.47 -9.75 10.24
CA GLN A 126 26.38 -9.94 11.18
C GLN A 126 26.88 -10.13 12.62
N LYS A 127 27.99 -10.85 12.80
CA LYS A 127 28.59 -11.09 14.11
C LYS A 127 29.22 -9.83 14.70
N GLU A 128 29.93 -9.07 13.87
CA GLU A 128 30.62 -7.84 14.27
C GLU A 128 29.66 -6.67 14.52
N ASN A 129 28.57 -6.57 13.75
CA ASN A 129 27.63 -5.45 13.81
C ASN A 129 26.32 -5.82 14.55
N LYS A 130 26.29 -6.91 15.31
CA LYS A 130 25.07 -7.45 15.92
C LYS A 130 24.26 -6.41 16.72
N ASP A 131 24.93 -5.60 17.53
CA ASP A 131 24.28 -4.60 18.38
C ASP A 131 23.72 -3.42 17.56
N VAL A 132 24.47 -2.97 16.55
CA VAL A 132 24.03 -1.93 15.60
C VAL A 132 22.80 -2.40 14.83
N ILE A 133 22.85 -3.64 14.33
CA ILE A 133 21.73 -4.26 13.60
C ILE A 133 20.48 -4.30 14.48
N GLN A 134 20.62 -4.73 15.73
CA GLN A 134 19.50 -4.81 16.67
C GLN A 134 18.92 -3.43 16.99
N LYS A 135 19.78 -2.42 17.21
CA LYS A 135 19.35 -1.03 17.44
C LYS A 135 18.57 -0.47 16.25
N ASN A 136 19.10 -0.63 15.03
CA ASN A 136 18.46 -0.13 13.82
C ASN A 136 17.15 -0.88 13.51
N LYS A 137 17.08 -2.18 13.84
CA LYS A 137 15.83 -2.94 13.75
C LYS A 137 14.76 -2.38 14.69
N LEU A 138 15.10 -2.04 15.93
CA LEU A 138 14.16 -1.44 16.88
C LEU A 138 13.69 -0.06 16.43
N LYS A 139 14.58 0.77 15.86
CA LYS A 139 14.19 2.06 15.26
C LYS A 139 13.17 1.86 14.14
N LEU A 140 13.46 0.96 13.19
CA LEU A 140 12.57 0.68 12.06
C LEU A 140 11.19 0.19 12.53
N THR A 141 11.13 -0.69 13.53
CA THR A 141 9.87 -1.17 14.08
C THR A 141 9.04 -0.03 14.68
N ARG A 142 9.66 0.89 15.44
CA ARG A 142 8.97 2.05 16.00
C ARG A 142 8.42 2.99 14.93
N GLU A 143 9.24 3.31 13.94
CA GLU A 143 8.81 4.17 12.81
C GLU A 143 7.65 3.53 12.02
N GLN A 144 7.65 2.21 11.90
CA GLN A 144 6.56 1.50 11.25
C GLN A 144 5.27 1.52 12.09
N GLU A 145 5.37 1.34 13.41
CA GLU A 145 4.24 1.47 14.35
C GLU A 145 3.65 2.89 14.33
N GLU A 146 4.50 3.92 14.36
CA GLU A 146 4.09 5.33 14.28
C GLU A 146 3.38 5.65 12.96
N LEU A 147 3.87 5.11 11.83
CA LEU A 147 3.23 5.28 10.53
C LEU A 147 1.87 4.57 10.47
N GLU A 148 1.76 3.36 11.00
CA GLU A 148 0.50 2.62 11.07
C GLU A 148 -0.55 3.35 11.93
N GLU A 149 -0.13 3.93 13.06
CA GLU A 149 -0.99 4.75 13.92
C GLU A 149 -1.48 6.02 13.17
N ALA A 150 -0.58 6.72 12.47
CA ALA A 150 -0.94 7.91 11.71
C ALA A 150 -1.96 7.60 10.59
N LEU A 151 -1.79 6.49 9.88
CA LEU A 151 -2.73 6.03 8.85
C LEU A 151 -4.09 5.64 9.45
N GLU A 152 -4.11 5.07 10.65
CA GLU A 152 -5.35 4.73 11.35
C GLU A 152 -6.12 5.99 11.77
N VAL A 153 -5.43 7.00 12.29
CA VAL A 153 -6.05 8.30 12.62
C VAL A 153 -6.64 8.95 11.37
N GLU A 154 -5.91 8.97 10.25
CA GLU A 154 -6.43 9.51 8.99
C GLU A 154 -7.68 8.76 8.50
N ARG A 155 -7.69 7.42 8.62
CA ARG A 155 -8.84 6.58 8.28
C ARG A 155 -10.05 6.92 9.13
N GLN A 156 -9.86 7.09 10.44
CA GLN A 156 -10.92 7.42 11.39
C GLN A 156 -11.49 8.82 11.14
N GLU A 157 -10.63 9.81 10.90
CA GLU A 157 -11.07 11.18 10.56
C GLU A 157 -11.87 11.21 9.25
N SER A 158 -11.42 10.45 8.24
CA SER A 158 -12.13 10.31 6.97
C SER A 158 -13.51 9.65 7.14
N GLU A 159 -13.58 8.59 7.94
CA GLU A 159 -14.84 7.91 8.25
C GLU A 159 -15.80 8.81 9.06
N GLN A 160 -15.30 9.51 10.08
CA GLN A 160 -16.08 10.46 10.86
C GLN A 160 -16.63 11.57 9.99
N ARG A 161 -15.81 12.10 9.06
CA ARG A 161 -16.25 13.11 8.08
C ARG A 161 -17.36 12.57 7.18
N ARG A 162 -17.23 11.35 6.68
CA ARG A 162 -18.27 10.70 5.86
C ARG A 162 -19.57 10.52 6.63
N LEU A 163 -19.51 10.02 7.87
CA LEU A 163 -20.68 9.83 8.73
C LEU A 163 -21.33 11.17 9.10
N PHE A 164 -20.52 12.21 9.32
CA PHE A 164 -21.01 13.55 9.62
C PHE A 164 -21.82 14.11 8.44
N LEU A 165 -21.29 14.02 7.21
CA LEU A 165 -21.98 14.46 6.00
C LEU A 165 -23.29 13.69 5.77
N GLN A 166 -23.27 12.37 5.96
CA GLN A 166 -24.49 11.55 5.84
C GLN A 166 -25.57 11.98 6.84
N LYS A 167 -25.21 12.20 8.11
CA LYS A 167 -26.16 12.69 9.13
C LYS A 167 -26.69 14.07 8.80
N GLU A 168 -25.84 14.95 8.26
CA GLU A 168 -26.25 16.29 7.82
C GLU A 168 -27.25 16.21 6.67
N GLU A 169 -26.99 15.39 5.65
CA GLU A 169 -27.92 15.14 4.54
C GLU A 169 -29.25 14.55 5.03
N GLU A 170 -29.22 13.57 5.93
CA GLU A 170 -30.43 12.97 6.53
C GLU A 170 -31.26 14.01 7.30
N LEU A 171 -30.60 14.83 8.13
CA LEU A 171 -31.25 15.91 8.86
C LEU A 171 -31.88 16.93 7.90
N GLN A 172 -31.19 17.31 6.83
CA GLN A 172 -31.72 18.19 5.79
C GLN A 172 -32.95 17.60 5.12
N GLN A 173 -32.93 16.30 4.78
CA GLN A 173 -34.08 15.63 4.20
C GLN A 173 -35.27 15.58 5.17
N ILE A 174 -35.04 15.26 6.45
CA ILE A 174 -36.09 15.23 7.47
C ILE A 174 -36.71 16.62 7.66
N LEU A 175 -35.88 17.66 7.75
CA LEU A 175 -36.34 19.05 7.88
C LEU A 175 -37.16 19.50 6.67
N LYS A 176 -36.70 19.20 5.44
CA LYS A 176 -37.46 19.49 4.21
C LYS A 176 -38.81 18.77 4.18
N ARG A 177 -38.86 17.50 4.61
CA ARG A 177 -40.12 16.73 4.71
C ARG A 177 -41.08 17.31 5.74
N LYS A 178 -40.58 17.66 6.94
CA LYS A 178 -41.39 18.27 8.01
C LYS A 178 -41.95 19.62 7.59
N ASN A 179 -41.14 20.48 6.96
CA ASN A 179 -41.60 21.78 6.47
C ASN A 179 -42.70 21.63 5.41
N LYS A 180 -42.52 20.69 4.47
CA LYS A 180 -43.54 20.36 3.46
C LYS A 180 -44.83 19.85 4.09
N GLN A 181 -44.75 18.97 5.10
CA GLN A 181 -45.93 18.46 5.82
C GLN A 181 -46.68 19.59 6.53
N ALA A 182 -45.96 20.42 7.30
CA ALA A 182 -46.56 21.55 8.01
C ALA A 182 -47.28 22.52 7.05
N PHE A 183 -46.72 22.75 5.85
CA PHE A 183 -47.38 23.56 4.83
C PHE A 183 -48.68 22.93 4.29
N LEU A 184 -48.72 21.60 4.11
CA LEU A 184 -49.93 20.90 3.70
C LEU A 184 -51.01 21.01 4.79
N ASP A 185 -50.64 20.83 6.06
CA ASP A 185 -51.56 20.94 7.20
C ASP A 185 -52.10 22.38 7.36
N GLU A 186 -51.26 23.40 7.14
CA GLU A 186 -51.68 24.82 7.11
C GLU A 186 -52.66 25.10 5.96
N LEU A 187 -52.45 24.51 4.78
CA LEU A 187 -53.39 24.63 3.65
C LEU A 187 -54.74 23.93 3.91
N GLU A 188 -54.74 22.84 4.66
CA GLU A 188 -55.96 22.09 5.00
C GLU A 188 -56.79 22.77 6.08
N SER A 189 -56.13 23.37 7.08
CA SER A 189 -56.77 23.89 8.29
C SER A 189 -57.01 25.40 8.34
N SER A 190 -56.44 26.18 7.42
CA SER A 190 -56.55 27.65 7.44
C SER A 190 -57.36 28.21 6.26
N ASP A 191 -58.16 29.24 6.54
CA ASP A 191 -58.98 29.96 5.56
C ASP A 191 -58.26 31.19 4.96
N LEU A 192 -56.93 31.25 5.07
CA LEU A 192 -56.15 32.38 4.55
C LEU A 192 -56.03 32.31 3.01
N PRO A 193 -55.86 33.46 2.33
CA PRO A 193 -55.62 33.47 0.90
C PRO A 193 -54.38 32.65 0.52
N VAL A 194 -54.55 31.69 -0.38
CA VAL A 194 -53.50 30.74 -0.81
C VAL A 194 -52.20 31.43 -1.24
N ALA A 195 -52.30 32.59 -1.88
CA ALA A 195 -51.14 33.38 -2.32
C ALA A 195 -50.25 33.83 -1.14
N LEU A 196 -50.84 34.14 0.01
CA LEU A 196 -50.13 34.62 1.20
C LEU A 196 -49.43 33.46 1.94
N LEU A 197 -50.10 32.31 2.06
CA LEU A 197 -49.50 31.08 2.63
C LEU A 197 -48.30 30.60 1.79
N LEU A 198 -48.43 30.65 0.45
CA LEU A 198 -47.35 30.26 -0.44
C LEU A 198 -46.13 31.19 -0.34
N ALA A 199 -46.36 32.49 -0.13
CA ALA A 199 -45.28 33.46 0.11
C ALA A 199 -44.55 33.15 1.42
N GLN A 200 -45.28 32.92 2.52
CA GLN A 200 -44.70 32.57 3.82
C GLN A 200 -43.89 31.25 3.77
N HIS A 201 -44.38 30.24 3.06
CA HIS A 201 -43.64 28.97 2.92
C HIS A 201 -42.37 29.12 2.07
N LYS A 202 -42.38 29.97 1.04
CA LYS A 202 -41.17 30.31 0.27
C LYS A 202 -40.12 30.99 1.15
N ASP A 203 -40.54 31.94 1.99
CA ASP A 203 -39.66 32.62 2.94
C ASP A 203 -39.09 31.67 4.01
N ARG A 204 -39.90 30.75 4.54
CA ARG A 204 -39.43 29.72 5.49
C ARG A 204 -38.43 28.76 4.84
N SER A 205 -38.67 28.38 3.59
CA SER A 205 -37.79 27.47 2.84
C SER A 205 -36.43 28.09 2.53
N THR A 206 -36.40 29.36 2.09
CA THR A 206 -35.16 30.09 1.83
C THR A 206 -34.38 30.37 3.11
N GLN A 207 -35.05 30.69 4.23
CA GLN A 207 -34.41 30.82 5.54
C GLN A 207 -33.78 29.49 6.02
N LEU A 208 -34.43 28.36 5.78
CA LEU A 208 -33.87 27.04 6.11
C LEU A 208 -32.60 26.74 5.29
N GLU A 209 -32.63 27.01 3.99
CA GLU A 209 -31.49 26.79 3.09
C GLU A 209 -30.31 27.72 3.44
N MET A 210 -30.57 29.00 3.73
CA MET A 210 -29.53 29.96 4.15
C MET A 210 -28.88 29.61 5.50
N GLN A 211 -29.60 28.95 6.42
CA GLN A 211 -29.02 28.49 7.69
C GLN A 211 -28.12 27.26 7.52
N LEU A 212 -28.35 26.47 6.46
CA LEU A 212 -27.60 25.26 6.14
C LEU A 212 -26.34 25.55 5.29
N GLU A 213 -26.35 26.57 4.43
CA GLU A 213 -25.22 26.95 3.58
C GLU A 213 -24.09 27.72 4.29
N LYS A 214 -24.21 28.00 5.60
CA LYS A 214 -23.15 28.74 6.31
C LYS A 214 -21.84 27.93 6.23
N PRO A 215 -20.81 28.42 5.52
CA PRO A 215 -19.61 27.63 5.31
C PRO A 215 -18.94 27.44 6.68
N ARG A 216 -18.87 26.20 7.15
CA ARG A 216 -17.98 25.88 8.26
C ARG A 216 -16.58 26.15 7.75
N SER A 217 -15.87 27.06 8.43
CA SER A 217 -14.44 27.27 8.29
C SER A 217 -13.74 25.91 8.39
N THR A 218 -13.49 25.29 7.24
CA THR A 218 -12.58 24.16 7.14
C THR A 218 -11.21 24.77 7.39
N LYS A 219 -10.72 24.62 8.62
CA LYS A 219 -9.31 24.85 8.90
C LYS A 219 -8.54 24.03 7.87
N PRO A 220 -7.54 24.62 7.18
CA PRO A 220 -6.76 23.89 6.19
C PRO A 220 -6.18 22.66 6.88
N VAL A 221 -6.33 21.51 6.24
CA VAL A 221 -5.73 20.26 6.70
C VAL A 221 -4.23 20.45 6.54
N THR A 222 -3.55 20.76 7.64
CA THR A 222 -2.09 20.79 7.66
C THR A 222 -1.61 19.36 7.65
N PHE A 223 -1.12 18.90 6.51
CA PHE A 223 -0.32 17.68 6.41
C PHE A 223 0.90 17.84 7.34
N SER A 224 1.21 16.83 8.14
CA SER A 224 2.28 16.89 9.16
C SER A 224 3.70 16.88 8.59
N THR A 225 3.88 16.91 7.27
CA THR A 225 5.16 17.31 6.67
C THR A 225 5.04 18.75 6.18
N GLY A 226 5.86 19.65 6.74
CA GLY A 226 5.75 21.11 6.64
C GLY A 226 5.91 21.73 5.24
N ILE A 227 5.12 21.32 4.25
CA ILE A 227 5.07 21.94 2.92
C ILE A 227 3.85 22.85 2.86
N LYS A 228 4.09 24.16 2.91
CA LYS A 228 3.07 25.21 2.72
C LYS A 228 2.77 25.33 1.22
N MET A 229 1.62 24.84 0.76
CA MET A 229 1.11 25.19 -0.57
C MET A 229 0.48 26.59 -0.53
N VAL A 230 1.08 27.53 -1.27
CA VAL A 230 0.52 28.86 -1.56
C VAL A 230 -0.51 28.72 -2.68
N PRO A 231 -1.69 29.36 -2.63
CA PRO A 231 -2.68 29.25 -3.69
C PRO A 231 -2.29 30.15 -4.86
N THR A 232 -1.49 29.64 -5.80
CA THR A 232 -1.29 30.29 -7.10
C THR A 232 -2.26 29.69 -8.12
N ARG A 233 -3.16 30.54 -8.63
CA ARG A 233 -3.94 30.25 -9.84
C ARG A 233 -2.96 30.14 -11.01
N VAL A 234 -2.67 28.93 -11.46
CA VAL A 234 -2.06 28.66 -12.77
C VAL A 234 -2.64 27.35 -13.31
N PRO A 235 -2.85 27.25 -14.64
CA PRO A 235 -3.76 26.29 -15.23
C PRO A 235 -3.18 24.88 -15.22
N THR A 236 -4.09 23.93 -15.05
CA THR A 236 -3.96 22.49 -15.21
C THR A 236 -3.05 22.16 -16.39
N ILE A 237 -1.87 21.56 -16.12
CA ILE A 237 -1.12 20.62 -16.97
C ILE A 237 0.18 20.25 -16.21
N TYR A 238 0.41 18.95 -16.03
CA TYR A 238 1.54 18.26 -15.35
C TYR A 238 1.57 18.23 -13.81
N LEU A 239 0.99 17.16 -13.23
CA LEU A 239 1.52 16.48 -12.04
C LEU A 239 0.85 15.11 -11.83
N ILE A 240 1.12 14.18 -12.77
CA ILE A 240 1.02 12.74 -12.54
C ILE A 240 2.39 12.17 -12.87
N ALA A 241 3.28 12.11 -11.87
CA ALA A 241 4.52 11.34 -11.95
C ALA A 241 5.20 11.29 -10.56
N PHE A 242 4.62 10.58 -9.58
CA PHE A 242 5.39 10.15 -8.39
C PHE A 242 4.86 8.89 -7.70
N LEU A 243 4.03 8.08 -8.36
CA LEU A 243 3.52 6.81 -7.79
C LEU A 243 3.69 5.57 -8.69
N LEU A 244 4.48 5.65 -9.76
CA LEU A 244 4.90 4.47 -10.50
C LEU A 244 6.38 4.62 -10.83
N GLY A 245 7.18 3.68 -10.33
CA GLY A 245 8.61 3.63 -10.57
C GLY A 245 8.93 3.59 -12.07
N PRO A 246 10.13 4.04 -12.45
CA PRO A 246 10.53 4.06 -13.85
C PRO A 246 10.69 2.62 -14.34
N SER A 247 9.74 2.18 -15.17
CA SER A 247 10.07 1.30 -16.27
C SER A 247 10.85 2.12 -17.31
N TRP A 248 11.85 1.48 -17.92
CA TRP A 248 12.63 1.87 -19.11
C TRP A 248 13.92 2.68 -18.86
N LEU A 249 15.04 1.96 -18.74
CA LEU A 249 15.95 1.66 -19.86
C LEU A 249 16.62 0.30 -19.66
#